data_AF-A0A6L2Q7G2-F1
#
_entry.id   AF-A0A6L2Q7G2-F1
#
_cell.length_a   1.000
_cell.length_b   1.000
_cell.length_c   1.000
_cell.angle_alpha   90.00
_cell.angle_beta   90.00
_cell.angle_gamma   90.00
#
_symmetry.space_group_name_H-M   'P 1'
#
loop_
_entity.id
_entity.type
_entity.pdbx_description
1 polymer ?
#
loop_
_entity_poly.entity_id
_entity_poly.type
_entity_poly.pdbx_seq_one_letter_code
_entity_poly.pdbx_strand_id
1 'polypeptide(L)'
;MAFSPKDMDGFLPLLSTTDTKAKLTIAMNLINYLGDPDNTIECSDIGQFIDSLVPWMQSSNNKVSQNGIDAMTYLVDRMAVDFRPYISTVLPPIIDRLGDSKEVVREKAQLLILKLMERDVITPQALFEKLTPAFSHKNGKIREEVMNCLQTTLTE
;
A
#
# COMPACT_ATOMS: atom_id res chain seq x y z
N MET A 1 4.57 30.36 -2.20
CA MET A 1 3.59 29.29 -2.48
C MET A 1 4.28 27.97 -2.22
N ALA A 2 3.74 27.12 -1.35
CA ALA A 2 4.27 25.77 -1.18
C ALA A 2 4.13 25.03 -2.52
N PHE A 3 5.21 24.42 -3.01
CA PHE A 3 5.19 23.61 -4.22
C PHE A 3 4.23 22.44 -3.99
N SER A 4 3.12 22.42 -4.74
CA SER A 4 2.15 21.35 -4.74
C SER A 4 2.24 20.68 -6.11
N PRO A 5 2.74 19.43 -6.18
CA PRO A 5 2.80 18.69 -7.44
C PRO A 5 1.42 18.59 -8.08
N LYS A 6 1.39 18.61 -9.41
CA LYS A 6 0.14 18.54 -10.21
C LYS A 6 -0.02 17.21 -10.94
N ASP A 7 0.99 16.36 -10.86
CA ASP A 7 1.10 15.09 -11.54
C ASP A 7 2.02 14.15 -10.76
N MET A 8 1.99 12.88 -11.15
CA MET A 8 2.80 11.81 -10.58
C MET A 8 4.30 12.10 -10.69
N ASP A 9 4.78 12.61 -11.83
CA ASP A 9 6.20 12.94 -12.04
C ASP A 9 6.67 14.07 -11.11
N GLY A 10 5.80 15.02 -10.75
CA GLY A 10 6.08 16.06 -9.75
C GLY A 10 6.16 15.52 -8.32
N PHE A 11 5.44 14.44 -8.00
CA PHE A 11 5.53 13.78 -6.69
C PHE A 11 6.78 12.91 -6.55
N LEU A 12 7.16 12.19 -7.62
CA LEU A 12 8.24 11.21 -7.61
C LEU A 12 9.55 11.68 -6.95
N PRO A 13 10.15 12.84 -7.30
CA PRO A 13 11.41 13.27 -6.68
C PRO A 13 11.26 13.56 -5.18
N LEU A 14 10.04 13.93 -4.73
CA LEU A 14 9.77 14.26 -3.34
C LEU A 14 9.68 13.02 -2.44
N LEU A 15 9.38 11.85 -3.02
CA LEU A 15 9.25 10.59 -2.26
C LEU A 15 10.59 10.11 -1.65
N SER A 16 11.71 10.61 -2.19
CA SER A 16 13.06 10.32 -1.68
C SER A 16 13.42 11.04 -0.37
N THR A 17 12.57 11.96 0.11
CA THR A 17 12.84 12.74 1.33
C THR A 17 13.00 11.86 2.57
N THR A 18 13.90 12.25 3.48
CA THR A 18 14.06 11.62 4.79
C THR A 18 13.37 12.39 5.90
N ASP A 19 12.92 13.63 5.65
CA ASP A 19 12.26 14.47 6.65
C ASP A 19 10.82 13.99 6.91
N THR A 20 10.53 13.64 8.16
CA THR A 20 9.22 13.09 8.54
C THR A 20 8.09 14.11 8.33
N LYS A 21 8.34 15.40 8.60
CA LYS A 21 7.30 16.43 8.41
C LYS A 21 6.98 16.62 6.92
N ALA A 22 8.01 16.67 6.07
CA ALA A 22 7.85 16.68 4.62
C ALA A 22 7.07 15.45 4.14
N LYS A 23 7.41 14.24 4.61
CA LYS A 23 6.68 13.02 4.26
C LYS A 23 5.19 13.14 4.54
N LEU A 24 4.81 13.65 5.71
CA LEU A 24 3.39 13.81 6.07
C LEU A 24 2.66 14.79 5.15
N THR A 25 3.28 15.93 4.83
CA THR A 25 2.70 16.92 3.90
C THR A 25 2.59 16.38 2.48
N ILE A 26 3.65 15.74 1.98
CA ILE A 26 3.69 15.14 0.64
C ILE A 26 2.64 14.03 0.53
N ALA A 27 2.57 13.14 1.52
CA ALA A 27 1.57 12.08 1.57
C ALA A 27 0.15 12.62 1.49
N MET A 28 -0.17 13.65 2.26
CA MET A 28 -1.50 14.25 2.26
C MET A 28 -1.86 14.77 0.86
N ASN A 29 -0.94 15.48 0.22
CA ASN A 29 -1.14 15.98 -1.14
C ASN A 29 -1.28 14.84 -2.16
N LEU A 30 -0.45 13.78 -2.03
CA LEU A 30 -0.47 12.63 -2.92
C LEU A 30 -1.77 11.83 -2.79
N ILE A 31 -2.22 11.56 -1.57
CA ILE A 31 -3.48 10.85 -1.32
C ILE A 31 -4.67 11.64 -1.86
N ASN A 32 -4.68 12.97 -1.67
CA ASN A 32 -5.72 13.82 -2.26
C ASN A 32 -5.68 13.79 -3.80
N TYR A 33 -4.48 13.79 -4.40
CA TYR A 33 -4.31 13.69 -5.84
C TYR A 33 -4.83 12.35 -6.39
N LEU A 34 -4.39 11.24 -5.80
CA LEU A 34 -4.76 9.88 -6.22
C LEU A 34 -6.23 9.54 -5.94
N GLY A 35 -6.83 10.18 -4.93
CA GLY A 35 -8.24 9.98 -4.56
C GLY A 35 -9.23 10.72 -5.46
N ASP A 36 -8.77 11.67 -6.27
CA ASP A 36 -9.59 12.34 -7.27
C ASP A 36 -9.57 11.51 -8.57
N PRO A 37 -10.73 11.01 -9.02
CA PRO A 37 -10.77 10.14 -10.18
C PRO A 37 -10.39 10.83 -11.49
N ASP A 38 -10.46 12.17 -11.55
CA ASP A 38 -10.14 12.96 -12.74
C ASP A 38 -8.63 13.17 -12.93
N ASN A 39 -7.82 12.91 -11.89
CA ASN A 39 -6.36 13.03 -11.97
C ASN A 39 -5.71 11.83 -12.64
N THR A 40 -4.84 12.06 -13.63
CA THR A 40 -4.11 10.97 -14.29
C THR A 40 -3.10 10.29 -13.35
N ILE A 41 -2.94 8.97 -13.49
CA ILE A 41 -1.85 8.21 -12.85
C ILE A 41 -0.72 7.91 -13.83
N GLU A 42 -0.79 8.43 -15.07
CA GLU A 42 0.29 8.32 -16.04
C GLU A 42 1.53 9.07 -15.56
N CYS A 43 2.69 8.44 -15.71
CA CYS A 43 3.99 9.00 -15.38
C CYS A 43 5.09 8.35 -16.19
N SER A 44 6.28 8.93 -16.11
CA SER A 44 7.46 8.43 -16.82
C SER A 44 7.89 7.01 -16.36
N ASP A 45 7.82 6.74 -15.06
CA ASP A 45 8.18 5.44 -14.47
C ASP A 45 7.32 5.11 -13.24
N ILE A 46 6.25 4.35 -13.46
CA ILE A 46 5.34 3.91 -12.39
C ILE A 46 6.00 2.88 -11.46
N GLY A 47 6.96 2.11 -11.97
CA GLY A 47 7.70 1.14 -11.16
C GLY A 47 8.56 1.85 -10.12
N GLN A 48 9.31 2.87 -10.54
CA GLN A 48 10.08 3.72 -9.64
C GLN A 48 9.19 4.43 -8.60
N PHE A 49 7.98 4.84 -8.99
CA PHE A 49 7.03 5.44 -8.07
C PHE A 49 6.58 4.47 -6.97
N ILE A 50 6.22 3.24 -7.34
CA ILE A 50 5.86 2.18 -6.42
C ILE A 50 7.04 1.85 -5.49
N ASP A 51 8.24 1.67 -6.05
CA ASP A 51 9.45 1.38 -5.27
C ASP A 51 9.76 2.51 -4.26
N SER A 52 9.49 3.76 -4.63
CA SER A 52 9.69 4.93 -3.75
C SER A 52 8.68 4.99 -2.59
N LEU A 53 7.49 4.39 -2.74
CA LEU A 53 6.47 4.33 -1.69
C LEU A 53 6.67 3.17 -0.70
N VAL A 54 7.32 2.07 -1.11
CA VAL A 54 7.55 0.91 -0.24
C VAL A 54 8.22 1.28 1.10
N PRO A 55 9.30 2.10 1.13
CA PRO A 55 9.90 2.54 2.39
C PRO A 55 8.96 3.35 3.30
N TRP A 56 7.95 4.00 2.72
CA TRP A 56 6.97 4.75 3.49
C TRP A 56 6.02 3.80 4.19
N MET A 57 5.52 2.76 3.50
CA MET A 57 4.71 1.69 4.08
C MET A 57 5.38 1.05 5.29
N GLN A 58 6.71 0.88 5.25
CA GLN A 58 7.51 0.26 6.31
C GLN A 58 8.02 1.24 7.37
N SER A 59 7.61 2.52 7.31
CA SER A 59 8.10 3.54 8.24
C SER A 59 7.81 3.18 9.70
N SER A 60 8.76 3.47 10.59
CA SER A 60 8.55 3.40 12.04
C SER A 60 7.60 4.49 12.55
N ASN A 61 7.40 5.57 11.78
CA ASN A 61 6.36 6.54 12.07
C ASN A 61 5.02 6.00 11.58
N ASN A 62 4.11 5.73 12.52
CA ASN A 62 2.82 5.11 12.20
C ASN A 62 2.00 5.91 11.18
N LYS A 63 2.06 7.24 11.19
CA LYS A 63 1.28 8.08 10.26
C LYS A 63 1.88 8.09 8.87
N VAL A 64 3.20 8.07 8.75
CA VAL A 64 3.89 7.88 7.46
C VAL A 64 3.57 6.49 6.89
N SER A 65 3.59 5.44 7.73
CA SER A 65 3.22 4.08 7.33
C SER A 65 1.79 3.99 6.82
N GLN A 66 0.82 4.52 7.58
CA GLN A 66 -0.58 4.60 7.15
C GLN A 66 -0.72 5.29 5.80
N ASN A 67 -0.08 6.46 5.65
CA ASN A 67 -0.17 7.23 4.42
C ASN A 67 0.49 6.52 3.22
N GLY A 68 1.60 5.83 3.43
CA GLY A 68 2.25 5.03 2.38
C GLY A 68 1.34 3.87 1.92
N ILE A 69 0.67 3.20 2.86
CA ILE A 69 -0.30 2.14 2.55
C ILE A 69 -1.52 2.71 1.83
N ASP A 70 -2.05 3.86 2.26
CA ASP A 70 -3.18 4.52 1.60
C ASP A 70 -2.84 4.90 0.15
N ALA A 71 -1.69 5.54 -0.08
CA ALA A 71 -1.24 5.89 -1.43
C ALA A 71 -1.09 4.64 -2.31
N MET A 72 -0.49 3.56 -1.79
CA MET A 72 -0.39 2.28 -2.49
C MET A 72 -1.76 1.67 -2.80
N THR A 73 -2.72 1.83 -1.88
CA THR A 73 -4.10 1.32 -2.04
C THR A 73 -4.82 2.05 -3.17
N TYR A 74 -4.70 3.38 -3.26
CA TYR A 74 -5.20 4.12 -4.41
C TYR A 74 -4.53 3.68 -5.71
N LEU A 75 -3.22 3.44 -5.73
CA LEU A 75 -2.54 2.95 -6.95
C LEU A 75 -3.08 1.59 -7.38
N VAL A 76 -3.25 0.64 -6.46
CA VAL A 76 -3.90 -0.65 -6.76
C VAL A 76 -5.30 -0.45 -7.31
N ASP A 77 -6.09 0.44 -6.70
CA ASP A 77 -7.46 0.74 -7.11
C ASP A 77 -7.54 1.28 -8.54
N ARG A 78 -6.59 2.15 -8.91
CA ARG A 78 -6.54 2.87 -10.19
C ARG A 78 -5.90 2.05 -11.31
N MET A 79 -4.86 1.26 -11.00
CA MET A 79 -4.14 0.43 -11.97
C MET A 79 -4.82 -0.90 -12.24
N ALA A 80 -5.59 -1.42 -11.27
CA ALA A 80 -6.22 -2.73 -11.34
C ALA A 80 -5.25 -3.83 -11.83
N VAL A 81 -5.61 -4.56 -12.89
CA VAL A 81 -4.80 -5.66 -13.43
C VAL A 81 -3.38 -5.26 -13.83
N ASP A 82 -3.15 -3.98 -14.14
CA ASP A 82 -1.81 -3.46 -14.49
C ASP A 82 -0.88 -3.39 -13.27
N PHE A 83 -1.41 -3.57 -12.05
CA PHE A 83 -0.59 -3.65 -10.84
C PHE A 83 0.10 -5.01 -10.67
N ARG A 84 -0.29 -6.04 -11.43
CA ARG A 84 0.24 -7.42 -11.31
C ARG A 84 1.78 -7.52 -11.25
N PRO A 85 2.56 -6.78 -12.06
CA PRO A 85 4.02 -6.84 -12.01
C PRO A 85 4.63 -6.46 -10.66
N TYR A 86 3.91 -5.71 -9.83
CA TYR A 86 4.40 -5.14 -8.58
C TYR A 86 4.01 -5.95 -7.34
N ILE A 87 3.22 -7.04 -7.50
CA ILE A 87 2.79 -7.87 -6.37
C ILE A 87 3.99 -8.36 -5.55
N SER A 88 5.05 -8.86 -6.20
CA SER A 88 6.22 -9.40 -5.50
C SER A 88 6.98 -8.34 -4.69
N THR A 89 6.88 -7.08 -5.10
CA THR A 89 7.50 -5.95 -4.42
C THR A 89 6.67 -5.51 -3.21
N VAL A 90 5.34 -5.45 -3.35
CA VAL A 90 4.44 -4.82 -2.38
C VAL A 90 3.87 -5.81 -1.36
N LEU A 91 3.69 -7.08 -1.74
CA LEU A 91 3.05 -8.07 -0.88
C LEU A 91 3.87 -8.41 0.39
N PRO A 92 5.20 -8.62 0.35
CA PRO A 92 5.94 -8.89 1.59
C PRO A 92 5.91 -7.73 2.60
N PRO A 93 6.15 -6.46 2.20
CA PRO A 93 6.01 -5.31 3.10
C PRO A 93 4.62 -5.17 3.73
N ILE A 94 3.54 -5.44 2.98
CA ILE A 94 2.18 -5.32 3.53
C ILE A 94 1.85 -6.45 4.52
N ILE A 95 2.34 -7.67 4.29
CA ILE A 95 2.21 -8.78 5.23
C ILE A 95 2.88 -8.42 6.57
N ASP A 96 4.08 -7.82 6.53
CA ASP A 96 4.76 -7.35 7.74
C ASP A 96 3.92 -6.32 8.52
N ARG A 97 3.14 -5.48 7.81
CA ARG A 97 2.25 -4.48 8.42
C ARG A 97 1.00 -5.06 9.06
N LEU A 98 0.57 -6.28 8.70
CA LEU A 98 -0.41 -7.04 9.50
C LEU A 98 0.11 -7.34 10.92
N GLY A 99 1.41 -7.21 11.15
CA GLY A 99 2.03 -7.42 12.46
C GLY A 99 2.18 -6.16 13.30
N ASP A 100 1.69 -5.01 12.83
CA ASP A 100 1.95 -3.72 13.46
C ASP A 100 1.26 -3.60 14.83
N SER A 101 1.95 -2.95 15.76
CA SER A 101 1.44 -2.62 17.10
C SER A 101 0.20 -1.73 17.06
N LYS A 102 0.01 -0.94 15.99
CA LYS A 102 -1.12 -0.03 15.81
C LYS A 102 -2.19 -0.70 14.95
N GLU A 103 -3.37 -0.85 15.53
CA GLU A 103 -4.55 -1.42 14.85
C GLU A 103 -4.87 -0.73 13.53
N VAL A 104 -4.87 0.61 13.51
CA VAL A 104 -5.11 1.40 12.29
C VAL A 104 -4.12 1.08 11.16
N VAL A 105 -2.88 0.67 11.47
CA VAL A 105 -1.92 0.25 10.43
C VAL A 105 -2.29 -1.14 9.89
N ARG A 106 -2.71 -2.06 10.77
CA ARG A 106 -3.16 -3.41 10.38
C ARG A 106 -4.43 -3.35 9.53
N GLU A 107 -5.40 -2.53 9.90
CA GLU A 107 -6.65 -2.33 9.13
C GLU A 107 -6.37 -1.83 7.71
N LYS A 108 -5.46 -0.86 7.55
CA LYS A 108 -5.05 -0.39 6.23
C LYS A 108 -4.30 -1.46 5.44
N ALA A 109 -3.50 -2.27 6.12
CA ALA A 109 -2.82 -3.39 5.49
C ALA A 109 -3.80 -4.45 4.97
N GLN A 110 -4.82 -4.77 5.76
CA GLN A 110 -5.94 -5.63 5.33
C GLN A 110 -6.65 -5.05 4.11
N LEU A 111 -7.00 -3.76 4.15
CA LEU A 111 -7.67 -3.09 3.05
C LEU A 111 -6.86 -3.16 1.74
N LEU A 112 -5.54 -2.92 1.80
CA LEU A 112 -4.69 -3.05 0.61
C LEU A 112 -4.70 -4.48 0.05
N ILE A 113 -4.64 -5.50 0.92
CA ILE A 113 -4.70 -6.90 0.50
C ILE A 113 -6.05 -7.23 -0.15
N LEU A 114 -7.16 -6.79 0.44
CA LEU A 114 -8.49 -6.96 -0.14
C LEU A 114 -8.62 -6.27 -1.50
N LYS A 115 -8.06 -5.05 -1.63
CA LYS A 115 -8.05 -4.29 -2.89
C LYS A 115 -7.29 -4.99 -4.00
N LEU A 116 -6.23 -5.73 -3.70
CA LEU A 116 -5.53 -6.56 -4.70
C LEU A 116 -6.46 -7.64 -5.28
N MET A 117 -7.38 -8.18 -4.49
CA MET A 117 -8.37 -9.15 -4.98
C MET A 117 -9.54 -8.46 -5.68
N GLU A 118 -10.11 -7.41 -5.08
CA GLU A 118 -11.24 -6.65 -5.63
C GLU A 118 -10.96 -6.10 -7.03
N ARG A 119 -9.70 -5.77 -7.32
CA ARG A 119 -9.26 -5.21 -8.61
C ARG A 119 -8.63 -6.22 -9.56
N ASP A 120 -8.90 -7.51 -9.36
CA ASP A 120 -8.41 -8.61 -10.19
C ASP A 120 -6.88 -8.65 -10.35
N VAL A 121 -6.14 -8.05 -9.40
CA VAL A 121 -4.67 -8.08 -9.39
C VAL A 121 -4.19 -9.49 -9.05
N ILE A 122 -4.85 -10.13 -8.08
CA ILE A 122 -4.55 -11.50 -7.66
C ILE A 122 -5.84 -12.23 -7.31
N THR A 123 -5.93 -13.51 -7.67
CA THR A 123 -7.08 -14.33 -7.26
C THR A 123 -6.98 -14.69 -5.77
N PRO A 124 -8.11 -14.94 -5.07
CA PRO A 124 -8.08 -15.41 -3.69
C PRO A 124 -7.16 -16.63 -3.49
N GLN A 125 -7.25 -17.62 -4.38
CA GLN A 125 -6.42 -18.82 -4.36
C GLN A 125 -4.91 -18.46 -4.41
N ALA A 126 -4.49 -17.65 -5.39
CA ALA A 126 -3.10 -17.28 -5.56
C ALA A 126 -2.58 -16.38 -4.42
N LEU A 127 -3.44 -15.56 -3.84
CA LEU A 127 -3.11 -14.77 -2.65
C LEU A 127 -2.83 -15.69 -1.46
N PHE A 128 -3.72 -16.64 -1.17
CA PHE A 128 -3.55 -17.54 -0.02
C PHE A 128 -2.38 -18.51 -0.18
N GLU A 129 -2.05 -18.93 -1.41
CA GLU A 129 -0.81 -19.65 -1.68
C GLU A 129 0.42 -18.84 -1.23
N LYS A 130 0.45 -17.54 -1.54
CA LYS A 130 1.52 -16.62 -1.11
C LYS A 130 1.46 -16.31 0.39
N LEU A 131 0.28 -16.30 1.01
CA LEU A 131 0.10 -16.06 2.45
C LEU A 131 0.35 -17.29 3.32
N THR A 132 0.56 -18.48 2.74
CA THR A 132 0.85 -19.72 3.49
C THR A 132 1.86 -19.54 4.63
N PRO A 133 3.03 -18.87 4.45
CA PRO A 133 4.00 -18.69 5.52
C PRO A 133 3.49 -17.81 6.68
N ALA A 134 2.51 -16.94 6.45
CA ALA A 134 1.96 -16.03 7.45
C ALA A 134 1.19 -16.77 8.56
N PHE A 135 0.56 -17.91 8.24
CA PHE A 135 -0.16 -18.74 9.22
C PHE A 135 0.76 -19.32 10.31
N SER A 136 2.05 -19.50 10.01
CA SER A 136 3.07 -19.98 10.95
C SER A 136 4.07 -18.89 11.37
N HIS A 137 3.75 -17.61 11.13
CA HIS A 137 4.69 -16.52 11.38
C HIS A 137 5.00 -16.33 12.88
N LYS A 138 6.23 -15.91 13.22
CA LYS A 138 6.66 -15.70 14.62
C LYS A 138 5.82 -14.65 15.36
N ASN A 139 5.42 -13.58 14.67
CA ASN A 139 4.55 -12.53 15.21
C ASN A 139 3.10 -13.02 15.24
N GLY A 140 2.51 -13.13 16.43
CA GLY A 140 1.13 -13.59 16.62
C GLY A 140 0.08 -12.71 15.96
N LYS A 141 0.33 -11.40 15.81
CA LYS A 141 -0.60 -10.49 15.12
C LYS A 141 -0.70 -10.78 13.63
N ILE A 142 0.42 -11.13 12.97
CA ILE A 142 0.36 -11.56 11.56
C ILE A 142 -0.49 -12.83 11.41
N ARG A 143 -0.33 -13.79 12.32
CA ARG A 143 -1.13 -15.03 12.31
C ARG A 143 -2.62 -14.74 12.50
N GLU A 144 -2.97 -13.86 13.43
CA GLU A 144 -4.36 -13.43 13.68
C GLU A 144 -4.95 -12.72 12.46
N GLU A 145 -4.25 -11.73 11.92
CA GLU A 145 -4.74 -10.93 10.79
C GLU A 145 -4.87 -11.75 9.50
N VAL A 146 -3.98 -12.70 9.21
CA VAL A 146 -4.15 -13.55 8.03
C VAL A 146 -5.37 -14.46 8.14
N MET A 147 -5.74 -14.90 9.35
CA MET A 147 -6.97 -15.65 9.57
C MET A 147 -8.21 -14.76 9.39
N ASN A 148 -8.16 -13.51 9.86
CA ASN A 148 -9.23 -12.53 9.60
C ASN A 148 -9.40 -12.26 8.11
N CYS A 149 -8.28 -12.10 7.38
CA CYS A 149 -8.29 -11.92 5.92
C CYS A 149 -8.98 -13.11 5.22
N LEU A 150 -8.65 -14.34 5.63
CA LEU A 150 -9.30 -15.54 5.10
C LEU A 150 -10.79 -15.56 5.40
N GLN A 151 -11.19 -15.21 6.63
CA GLN A 151 -12.59 -15.13 7.00
C GLN A 151 -13.34 -14.13 6.10
N THR A 152 -12.83 -12.90 5.98
CA THR A 152 -13.41 -11.85 5.13
C THR A 152 -13.55 -12.33 3.69
N THR A 153 -12.50 -12.95 3.13
CA THR A 153 -12.50 -13.45 1.74
C THR A 153 -13.53 -14.56 1.49
N LEU A 154 -13.95 -15.29 2.53
CA LEU A 154 -14.95 -16.35 2.41
C LEU A 154 -16.38 -15.86 2.60
N THR A 155 -16.56 -14.68 3.21
CA THR A 155 -17.87 -14.13 3.59
C THR A 155 -18.35 -12.99 2.72
N GLU A 156 -17.44 -12.34 2.00
CA GLU A 156 -17.71 -11.25 1.05
C GLU A 156 -17.56 -11.75 -0.39
#